data_AF-A0A432CTR0-F1
#
_entry.id   AF-A0A432CTR0-F1
#
_cell.length_a   1.000
_cell.length_b   1.000
_cell.length_c   1.000
_cell.angle_alpha   90.00
_cell.angle_beta   90.00
_cell.angle_gamma   90.00
#
_symmetry.space_group_name_H-M   'P 1'
#
loop_
_entity.id
_entity.type
_entity.pdbx_description
1 polymer ?
#
loop_
_entity_poly.entity_id
_entity_poly.type
_entity_poly.pdbx_seq_one_letter_code
_entity_poly.pdbx_strand_id
1 'polypeptide(L)'
;MNPIDKITEPTFTNSAKGLLTLFCIGLFHAVIGVDLTDAKIAVPWFPTVNFEHVERLGYLYWGIVAYAIYRYCLYNVHVMRRYYFIALGKFLSTTKIGDSFIRQNILDSTVEYNVVMDESGDTPVIKIEHYDDAGSGWEKMAAFDFIYSADYQFEKIECSENPGYQNDDLAFNKANIRKNWGLTYFRDQFDNEAMVSSSIPSPTIKSQLRTAVLLIYLKIVFGSKEVFDLLTPVLLNTFLFLYCIIVFLISL
;
A
#
# COMPACT_ATOMS: atom_id res chain seq x y z
N MET A 1 13.57 6.22 -35.36
CA MET A 1 13.20 6.39 -33.94
C MET A 1 14.29 5.76 -33.09
N ASN A 2 14.84 6.50 -32.12
CA ASN A 2 15.92 6.01 -31.27
C ASN A 2 15.35 5.04 -30.21
N PRO A 3 15.93 3.85 -29.97
CA PRO A 3 15.43 2.89 -28.98
C PRO A 3 15.33 3.46 -27.57
N ILE A 4 16.19 4.43 -27.24
CA ILE A 4 16.21 5.12 -25.94
C ILE A 4 14.94 5.97 -25.73
N ASP A 5 14.41 6.58 -26.78
CA ASP A 5 13.18 7.38 -26.71
C ASP A 5 11.97 6.53 -26.33
N LYS A 6 11.90 5.28 -26.84
CA LYS A 6 10.84 4.33 -26.49
C LYS A 6 10.89 3.85 -25.05
N ILE A 7 12.09 3.70 -24.47
CA ILE A 7 12.27 3.18 -23.11
C ILE A 7 12.00 4.26 -22.06
N THR A 8 12.24 5.53 -22.40
CA THR A 8 11.96 6.68 -21.53
C THR A 8 10.56 7.27 -21.74
N GLU A 9 9.84 6.81 -22.76
CA GLU A 9 8.49 7.24 -23.08
C GLU A 9 7.52 6.98 -21.91
N PRO A 10 6.65 7.96 -21.57
CA PRO A 10 5.64 7.76 -20.53
C PRO A 10 4.74 6.55 -20.79
N THR A 11 4.44 6.28 -22.06
CA THR A 11 3.58 5.17 -22.49
C THR A 11 4.17 3.79 -22.17
N PHE A 12 5.50 3.66 -22.21
CA PHE A 12 6.21 2.43 -21.85
C PHE A 12 6.37 2.28 -20.34
N THR A 13 6.84 3.34 -19.68
CA THR A 13 7.19 3.32 -18.25
C THR A 13 5.99 3.36 -17.30
N ASN A 14 4.82 3.83 -17.76
CA ASN A 14 3.58 3.79 -16.99
C ASN A 14 2.77 2.49 -17.22
N SER A 15 3.23 1.61 -18.12
CA SER A 15 2.51 0.39 -18.53
C SER A 15 3.06 -0.88 -17.87
N ALA A 16 2.15 -1.74 -17.42
CA ALA A 16 2.47 -3.08 -16.94
C ALA A 16 3.23 -3.91 -17.99
N LYS A 17 2.90 -3.72 -19.28
CA LYS A 17 3.58 -4.40 -20.39
C LYS A 17 5.05 -3.96 -20.52
N GLY A 18 5.34 -2.68 -20.27
CA GLY A 18 6.71 -2.16 -20.30
C GLY A 18 7.56 -2.77 -19.19
N LEU A 19 7.01 -2.82 -17.96
CA LEU A 19 7.67 -3.49 -16.84
C LEU A 19 7.86 -5.00 -17.07
N LEU A 20 6.89 -5.70 -17.66
CA LEU A 20 7.04 -7.12 -18.01
C LEU A 20 8.12 -7.33 -19.09
N THR A 21 8.22 -6.40 -20.04
CA THR A 21 9.27 -6.45 -21.07
C THR A 21 10.65 -6.33 -20.44
N LEU A 22 10.84 -5.37 -19.52
CA LEU A 22 12.08 -5.25 -18.75
C LEU A 22 12.36 -6.53 -17.96
N PHE A 23 11.38 -7.04 -17.22
CA PHE A 23 11.53 -8.31 -16.48
C PHE A 23 12.01 -9.45 -17.38
N CYS A 24 11.40 -9.63 -18.56
CA CYS A 24 11.83 -10.65 -19.51
C CYS A 24 13.27 -10.45 -19.98
N ILE A 25 13.69 -9.23 -20.32
CA ILE A 25 15.07 -8.92 -20.71
C ILE A 25 16.04 -9.31 -19.59
N GLY A 26 15.75 -8.91 -18.35
CA GLY A 26 16.57 -9.24 -17.19
C GLY A 26 16.61 -10.75 -16.91
N LEU A 27 15.46 -11.42 -17.00
CA LEU A 27 15.35 -12.87 -16.80
C LEU A 27 16.17 -13.64 -17.83
N PHE A 28 16.11 -13.22 -19.10
CA PHE A 28 16.93 -13.80 -20.15
C PHE A 28 18.42 -13.63 -19.85
N HIS A 29 18.85 -12.44 -19.43
CA HIS A 29 20.23 -12.21 -19.03
C HIS A 29 20.66 -13.07 -17.83
N ALA A 30 19.82 -13.16 -16.80
CA ALA A 30 20.14 -13.87 -15.56
C ALA A 30 20.11 -15.41 -15.70
N VAL A 31 19.20 -15.96 -16.51
CA VAL A 31 18.98 -17.41 -16.63
C VAL A 31 19.74 -18.02 -17.81
N ILE A 32 19.79 -17.34 -18.95
CA ILE A 32 20.45 -17.88 -20.14
C ILE A 32 21.98 -17.67 -20.09
N GLY A 33 22.47 -16.81 -19.20
CA GLY A 33 23.92 -16.59 -19.06
C GLY A 33 24.50 -16.08 -20.37
N VAL A 34 23.89 -15.03 -20.94
CA VAL A 34 24.43 -14.37 -22.13
C VAL A 34 25.70 -13.63 -21.71
N ASP A 35 26.82 -14.35 -21.68
CA ASP A 35 28.14 -13.75 -21.56
C ASP A 35 28.38 -12.95 -22.83
N LEU A 36 28.30 -11.63 -22.69
CA LEU A 36 28.69 -10.67 -23.70
C LEU A 36 30.21 -10.74 -23.86
N THR A 37 30.68 -11.77 -24.57
CA THR A 37 32.10 -12.06 -24.81
C THR A 37 32.77 -11.00 -25.68
N ASP A 38 31.99 -10.24 -26.45
CA ASP A 38 32.46 -9.12 -27.27
C ASP A 38 31.32 -8.09 -27.41
N ALA A 39 31.09 -7.26 -26.39
CA ALA A 39 30.17 -6.14 -26.50
C ALA A 39 30.80 -5.02 -27.36
N LYS A 40 30.60 -5.07 -28.67
CA LYS A 40 31.03 -4.04 -29.62
C LYS A 40 29.82 -3.41 -30.26
N ILE A 41 29.63 -2.11 -30.05
CA ILE A 41 28.68 -1.33 -30.84
C ILE A 41 29.44 -0.81 -32.06
N ALA A 42 29.17 -1.43 -33.22
CA ALA A 42 29.65 -0.97 -34.52
C ALA A 42 28.48 -0.30 -35.25
N VAL A 43 28.41 1.03 -35.16
CA VAL A 43 27.53 1.82 -36.02
C VAL A 43 28.32 2.17 -37.28
N PRO A 44 27.80 1.90 -38.49
CA PRO A 44 28.46 2.35 -39.71
C PRO A 44 28.79 3.85 -39.60
N TRP A 45 30.04 4.23 -39.87
CA TRP A 45 30.58 5.60 -39.77
C TRP A 45 30.91 6.12 -38.35
N PHE A 46 30.79 5.30 -37.29
CA PHE A 46 31.20 5.67 -35.93
C PHE A 46 32.35 4.78 -35.43
N PRO A 47 33.25 5.29 -34.56
CA PRO A 47 34.27 4.47 -33.93
C PRO A 47 33.63 3.36 -33.11
N THR A 48 34.16 2.15 -33.26
CA THR A 48 33.78 0.99 -32.43
C THR A 48 34.08 1.29 -30.98
N VAL A 49 33.02 1.34 -30.16
CA VAL A 49 33.14 1.46 -28.71
C VAL A 49 33.29 0.05 -28.15
N ASN A 50 34.48 -0.26 -27.63
CA ASN A 50 34.72 -1.46 -26.84
C ASN A 50 34.33 -1.15 -25.40
N PHE A 51 33.42 -1.93 -24.82
CA PHE A 51 33.10 -1.80 -23.41
C PHE A 51 34.17 -2.51 -22.56
N GLU A 52 35.11 -1.76 -21.98
CA GLU A 52 36.11 -2.31 -21.03
C GLU A 52 35.48 -2.94 -19.78
N HIS A 53 34.29 -2.47 -19.38
CA HIS A 53 33.58 -2.95 -18.19
C HIS A 53 32.13 -3.29 -18.55
N VAL A 54 31.93 -4.47 -19.12
CA VAL A 54 30.60 -4.99 -19.49
C VAL A 54 29.63 -5.04 -18.31
N GLU A 55 30.15 -5.26 -17.10
CA GLU A 55 29.39 -5.22 -15.83
C GLU A 55 28.63 -3.91 -15.61
N ARG A 56 29.17 -2.77 -16.10
CA ARG A 56 28.53 -1.45 -15.96
C ARG A 56 27.24 -1.34 -16.76
N LEU A 57 27.07 -2.14 -17.81
CA LEU A 57 25.80 -2.23 -18.54
C LEU A 57 24.71 -2.87 -17.69
N GLY A 58 25.07 -3.83 -16.83
CA GLY A 58 24.16 -4.43 -15.85
C GLY A 58 23.67 -3.40 -14.83
N TYR A 59 24.57 -2.57 -14.29
CA TYR A 59 24.18 -1.49 -13.38
C TYR A 59 23.27 -0.45 -14.06
N LEU A 60 23.57 -0.09 -15.31
CA LEU A 60 22.74 0.83 -16.08
C LEU A 60 21.34 0.25 -16.32
N TYR A 61 21.25 -1.03 -16.68
CA TYR A 61 19.98 -1.74 -16.82
C TYR A 61 19.17 -1.70 -15.52
N TRP A 62 19.80 -2.02 -14.38
CA TRP A 62 19.12 -1.98 -13.08
C TRP A 62 18.69 -0.58 -12.67
N GLY A 63 19.47 0.45 -13.01
CA GLY A 63 19.07 1.85 -12.86
C GLY A 63 17.80 2.19 -13.65
N ILE A 64 17.71 1.73 -14.90
CA ILE A 64 16.52 1.91 -15.75
C ILE A 64 15.32 1.15 -15.18
N VAL A 65 15.51 -0.09 -14.72
CA VAL A 65 14.43 -0.88 -14.09
C VAL A 65 13.92 -0.19 -12.83
N ALA A 66 14.81 0.26 -11.95
CA ALA A 66 14.43 0.98 -10.74
C ALA A 66 13.65 2.27 -11.05
N TYR A 67 14.10 3.05 -12.04
CA TYR A 67 13.39 4.23 -12.53
C TYR A 67 12.00 3.88 -13.09
N ALA A 68 11.89 2.84 -13.92
CA ALA A 68 10.63 2.40 -14.50
C ALA A 68 9.63 1.93 -13.44
N ILE A 69 10.09 1.14 -12.44
CA ILE A 69 9.26 0.73 -11.31
C ILE A 69 8.77 1.95 -10.53
N TYR A 70 9.67 2.87 -10.21
CA TYR A 70 9.31 4.08 -9.46
C TYR A 70 8.24 4.90 -10.19
N ARG A 71 8.44 5.16 -11.49
CA ARG A 71 7.48 5.92 -12.31
C ARG A 71 6.14 5.20 -12.43
N TYR A 72 6.15 3.89 -12.66
CA TYR A 72 4.95 3.07 -12.73
C TYR A 72 4.15 3.10 -11.42
N CYS A 73 4.83 2.95 -10.27
CA CYS A 73 4.21 3.03 -8.96
C CYS A 73 3.63 4.42 -8.70
N LEU A 74 4.32 5.49 -9.12
CA LEU A 74 3.84 6.86 -8.98
C LEU A 74 2.59 7.10 -9.84
N TYR A 75 2.58 6.61 -11.08
CA TYR A 75 1.44 6.72 -11.99
C TYR A 75 0.21 5.98 -11.46
N ASN A 76 0.39 4.78 -10.93
CA ASN A 76 -0.71 3.94 -10.44
C ASN A 76 -0.94 4.04 -8.92
N VAL A 77 -0.37 5.05 -8.25
CA VAL A 77 -0.40 5.16 -6.79
C VAL A 77 -1.83 5.21 -6.24
N HIS A 78 -2.73 5.91 -6.94
CA HIS A 78 -4.15 6.02 -6.57
C HIS A 78 -4.84 4.66 -6.59
N VAL A 79 -4.62 3.85 -7.63
CA VAL A 79 -5.16 2.48 -7.73
C VAL A 79 -4.60 1.59 -6.62
N MET A 80 -3.28 1.66 -6.37
CA MET A 80 -2.65 0.88 -5.31
C MET A 80 -3.19 1.26 -3.93
N ARG A 81 -3.37 2.56 -3.66
CA ARG A 81 -3.98 3.08 -2.43
C ARG A 81 -5.42 2.62 -2.25
N ARG A 82 -6.22 2.65 -3.32
CA ARG A 82 -7.60 2.12 -3.30
C ARG A 82 -7.65 0.66 -2.89
N TYR A 83 -6.82 -0.20 -3.46
CA TYR A 83 -6.82 -1.60 -3.06
C TYR A 83 -6.25 -1.84 -1.66
N TYR A 84 -5.33 -0.99 -1.20
CA TYR A 84 -4.90 -1.01 0.20
C TYR A 84 -6.06 -0.65 1.15
N PHE A 85 -6.86 0.37 0.81
CA PHE A 85 -8.09 0.73 1.52
C PHE A 85 -9.06 -0.45 1.59
N ILE A 86 -9.37 -1.08 0.45
CA ILE A 86 -10.25 -2.26 0.39
C ILE A 86 -9.70 -3.41 1.23
N ALA A 87 -8.37 -3.63 1.20
CA ALA A 87 -7.72 -4.64 2.00
C ALA A 87 -7.84 -4.36 3.51
N LEU A 88 -7.71 -3.11 3.93
CA LEU A 88 -7.89 -2.69 5.32
C LEU A 88 -9.32 -2.93 5.79
N GLY A 89 -10.32 -2.49 5.02
CA GLY A 89 -11.70 -2.70 5.40
C GLY A 89 -12.08 -4.19 5.43
N LYS A 90 -11.60 -5.00 4.48
CA LYS A 90 -11.77 -6.47 4.53
C LYS A 90 -11.08 -7.12 5.72
N PHE A 91 -9.88 -6.66 6.08
CA PHE A 91 -9.18 -7.13 7.27
C PHE A 91 -10.04 -6.91 8.52
N LEU A 92 -10.56 -5.70 8.69
CA LEU A 92 -11.36 -5.30 9.84
C LEU A 92 -12.73 -5.97 9.90
N SER A 93 -13.39 -6.20 8.76
CA SER A 93 -14.77 -6.73 8.71
C SER A 93 -14.88 -8.25 8.65
N THR A 94 -13.92 -8.95 8.02
CA THR A 94 -14.10 -10.38 7.69
C THR A 94 -13.17 -11.34 8.42
N THR A 95 -12.12 -10.84 9.07
CA THR A 95 -11.08 -11.70 9.65
C THR A 95 -11.16 -11.77 11.17
N LYS A 96 -10.94 -12.96 11.74
CA LYS A 96 -10.86 -13.14 13.20
C LYS A 96 -9.72 -12.32 13.84
N ILE A 97 -8.62 -12.16 13.10
CA ILE A 97 -7.48 -11.34 13.54
C ILE A 97 -7.89 -9.86 13.56
N GLY A 98 -8.67 -9.41 12.58
CA GLY A 98 -9.26 -8.07 12.56
C GLY A 98 -10.23 -7.84 13.72
N ASP A 99 -11.13 -8.79 14.00
CA ASP A 99 -12.02 -8.71 15.16
C ASP A 99 -11.24 -8.62 16.48
N SER A 100 -10.26 -9.51 16.67
CA SER A 100 -9.39 -9.44 17.85
C SER A 100 -8.61 -8.12 17.92
N PHE A 101 -8.21 -7.55 16.79
CA PHE A 101 -7.51 -6.27 16.74
C PHE A 101 -8.44 -5.12 17.18
N ILE A 102 -9.67 -5.09 16.67
CA ILE A 102 -10.69 -4.10 17.03
C ILE A 102 -10.99 -4.17 18.53
N ARG A 103 -11.25 -5.37 19.07
CA ARG A 103 -11.58 -5.59 20.49
C ARG A 103 -10.45 -5.25 21.47
N GLN A 104 -9.21 -5.20 20.99
CA GLN A 104 -8.05 -4.88 21.82
C GLN A 104 -7.63 -3.41 21.72
N ASN A 105 -7.81 -2.80 20.54
CA ASN A 105 -7.21 -1.51 20.23
C ASN A 105 -8.23 -0.42 19.90
N ILE A 106 -9.49 -0.74 19.60
CA ILE A 106 -10.47 0.25 19.12
C ILE A 106 -11.70 0.26 20.03
N LEU A 107 -12.43 -0.85 20.10
CA LEU A 107 -13.59 -1.02 20.97
C LEU A 107 -13.26 -2.04 22.07
N ASP A 108 -13.98 -2.01 23.20
CA ASP A 108 -13.78 -3.02 24.24
C ASP A 108 -14.38 -4.36 23.82
N SER A 109 -13.89 -5.43 24.43
CA SER A 109 -14.21 -6.82 24.11
C SER A 109 -15.70 -7.17 24.21
N THR A 110 -16.45 -6.44 25.02
CA THR A 110 -17.87 -6.65 25.32
C THR A 110 -18.82 -5.93 24.36
N VAL A 111 -18.29 -5.06 23.51
CA VAL A 111 -19.09 -4.17 22.65
C VAL A 111 -19.37 -4.83 21.30
N GLU A 112 -20.63 -4.83 20.87
CA GLU A 112 -21.01 -5.21 19.52
C GLU A 112 -20.70 -4.10 18.53
N TYR A 113 -20.19 -4.43 17.36
CA TYR A 113 -19.81 -3.43 16.38
C TYR A 113 -20.07 -3.90 14.96
N ASN A 114 -20.24 -2.93 14.08
CA ASN A 114 -20.31 -3.14 12.65
C ASN A 114 -19.15 -2.41 11.95
N VAL A 115 -18.62 -3.00 10.88
CA VAL A 115 -17.59 -2.38 10.05
C VAL A 115 -18.22 -2.02 8.71
N VAL A 116 -18.35 -0.73 8.44
CA VAL A 116 -18.93 -0.20 7.21
C VAL A 116 -17.81 0.37 6.36
N MET A 117 -17.70 -0.09 5.11
CA MET A 117 -16.83 0.52 4.11
C MET A 117 -17.69 1.37 3.19
N ASP A 118 -17.43 2.67 3.13
CA ASP A 118 -18.06 3.57 2.18
C ASP A 118 -17.05 4.05 1.15
N GLU A 119 -17.22 3.60 -0.09
CA GLU A 119 -16.44 4.01 -1.26
C GLU A 119 -17.15 5.10 -2.08
N SER A 120 -18.38 5.49 -1.70
CA SER A 120 -19.36 6.10 -2.61
C SER A 120 -19.29 7.63 -2.71
N GLY A 121 -18.36 8.27 -2.01
CA GLY A 121 -18.22 9.73 -1.96
C GLY A 121 -16.78 10.22 -2.19
N ASP A 122 -16.61 11.55 -2.21
CA ASP A 122 -15.29 12.21 -2.38
C ASP A 122 -14.31 11.93 -1.23
N THR A 123 -14.82 11.34 -0.14
CA THR A 123 -14.05 10.94 1.04
C THR A 123 -14.35 9.47 1.34
N PRO A 124 -13.56 8.51 0.82
CA PRO A 124 -13.69 7.11 1.19
C PRO A 124 -13.44 6.93 2.70
N VAL A 125 -14.30 6.16 3.38
CA VAL A 125 -14.20 5.95 4.83
C VAL A 125 -14.39 4.49 5.20
N ILE A 126 -13.60 4.01 6.16
CA ILE A 126 -13.87 2.74 6.86
C ILE A 126 -14.31 3.10 8.27
N LYS A 127 -15.57 2.81 8.59
CA LYS A 127 -16.20 3.12 9.87
C LYS A 127 -16.33 1.87 10.70
N ILE A 128 -15.97 1.96 11.97
CA ILE A 128 -16.22 0.94 12.98
C ILE A 128 -17.23 1.53 13.94
N GLU A 129 -18.48 1.09 13.84
CA GLU A 129 -19.63 1.71 14.48
C GLU A 129 -20.19 0.80 15.56
N HIS A 130 -20.50 1.37 16.72
CA HIS A 130 -21.24 0.73 17.79
C HIS A 130 -22.62 1.37 17.91
N TYR A 131 -23.65 0.53 18.02
CA TYR A 131 -25.05 0.90 18.12
C TYR A 131 -25.65 0.32 19.41
N ASP A 132 -26.59 1.06 20.03
CA ASP A 132 -27.40 0.54 21.12
C ASP A 132 -28.59 -0.26 20.56
N ASP A 133 -28.93 -1.39 21.18
CA ASP A 133 -30.16 -2.14 20.93
C ASP A 133 -31.13 -1.95 22.10
N ALA A 134 -31.52 -0.70 22.34
CA ALA A 134 -32.55 -0.35 23.32
C ALA A 134 -33.88 -0.03 22.62
N GLY A 135 -34.42 -1.02 21.89
CA GLY A 135 -35.86 -1.18 21.63
C GLY A 135 -36.62 -0.12 20.81
N SER A 136 -36.00 0.97 20.35
CA SER A 136 -36.69 2.06 19.62
C SER A 136 -36.02 2.53 18.33
N GLY A 137 -34.90 1.95 17.96
CA GLY A 137 -34.14 2.28 16.76
C GLY A 137 -32.65 2.04 16.98
N TRP A 138 -31.90 1.78 15.91
CA TRP A 138 -30.44 1.64 16.00
C TRP A 138 -29.85 3.05 16.11
N GLU A 139 -29.56 3.52 17.32
CA GLU A 139 -28.86 4.79 17.54
C GLU A 139 -27.34 4.55 17.61
N LYS A 140 -26.57 5.31 16.81
CA LYS A 140 -25.12 5.22 16.79
C LYS A 140 -24.57 5.80 18.09
N MET A 141 -23.93 4.97 18.90
CA MET A 141 -23.33 5.36 20.18
C MET A 141 -21.91 5.89 19.99
N ALA A 142 -21.13 5.23 19.14
CA ALA A 142 -19.75 5.61 18.85
C ALA A 142 -19.31 5.18 17.47
N ALA A 143 -18.33 5.89 16.92
CA ALA A 143 -17.67 5.50 15.68
C ALA A 143 -16.17 5.76 15.72
N PHE A 144 -15.41 4.88 15.08
CA PHE A 144 -13.99 5.02 14.81
C PHE A 144 -13.77 4.93 13.30
N ASP A 145 -13.39 6.04 12.70
CA ASP A 145 -13.40 6.22 11.25
C ASP A 145 -11.99 6.41 10.72
N PHE A 146 -11.58 5.59 9.75
CA PHE A 146 -10.41 5.85 8.90
C PHE A 146 -10.85 6.66 7.68
N ILE A 147 -10.42 7.91 7.61
CA ILE A 147 -10.85 8.86 6.57
C ILE A 147 -9.73 9.03 5.54
N TYR A 148 -10.12 8.97 4.28
CA TYR A 148 -9.24 9.10 3.13
C TYR A 148 -9.72 10.22 2.22
N SER A 149 -8.78 10.81 1.49
CA SER A 149 -9.05 11.67 0.33
C SER A 149 -9.63 10.87 -0.84
N ALA A 150 -10.17 11.57 -1.84
CA ALA A 150 -10.65 10.98 -3.10
C ALA A 150 -9.62 10.08 -3.80
N ASP A 151 -8.32 10.38 -3.67
CA ASP A 151 -7.22 9.57 -4.22
C ASP A 151 -6.77 8.43 -3.29
N TYR A 152 -7.59 8.09 -2.29
CA TYR A 152 -7.34 7.08 -1.26
C TYR A 152 -6.05 7.32 -0.46
N GLN A 153 -5.58 8.57 -0.37
CA GLN A 153 -4.55 8.94 0.58
C GLN A 153 -5.17 9.02 1.97
N PHE A 154 -4.58 8.31 2.94
CA PHE A 154 -4.98 8.39 4.34
C PHE A 154 -4.80 9.84 4.84
N GLU A 155 -5.85 10.40 5.43
CA GLU A 155 -5.84 11.76 5.96
C GLU A 155 -5.82 11.76 7.48
N LYS A 156 -6.79 11.07 8.09
CA LYS A 156 -6.97 11.06 9.54
C LYS A 156 -7.77 9.85 10.01
N ILE A 157 -7.64 9.60 11.30
CA ILE A 157 -8.57 8.84 12.12
C ILE A 157 -9.42 9.84 12.89
N GLU A 158 -10.72 9.58 12.94
CA GLU A 158 -11.67 10.37 13.72
C GLU A 158 -12.52 9.45 14.59
N CYS A 159 -12.58 9.75 15.88
CA CYS A 159 -13.44 9.08 16.84
C CYS A 159 -14.53 10.05 17.28
N SER A 160 -15.78 9.63 17.15
CA SER A 160 -16.94 10.40 17.59
C SER A 160 -17.77 9.59 18.57
N GLU A 161 -18.25 10.24 19.63
CA GLU A 161 -19.17 9.66 20.61
C GLU A 161 -20.48 10.44 20.63
N ASN A 162 -21.59 9.74 20.83
CA ASN A 162 -22.86 10.39 21.05
C ASN A 162 -22.94 10.91 22.49
N PRO A 163 -23.11 12.22 22.72
CA PRO A 163 -23.12 12.82 24.06
C PRO A 163 -24.30 12.35 24.93
N GLY A 164 -25.33 11.74 24.32
CA GLY A 164 -26.46 11.13 25.03
C GLY A 164 -26.11 9.85 25.80
N TYR A 165 -24.92 9.28 25.59
CA TYR A 165 -24.51 8.00 26.17
C TYR A 165 -23.20 8.14 26.97
N GLN A 166 -23.14 7.54 28.16
CA GLN A 166 -21.90 7.41 28.91
C GLN A 166 -21.10 6.21 28.38
N ASN A 167 -20.05 6.51 27.61
CA ASN A 167 -19.25 5.54 26.88
C ASN A 167 -17.85 5.35 27.51
N ASP A 168 -17.78 5.36 28.84
CA ASP A 168 -16.52 5.18 29.59
C ASP A 168 -15.83 3.84 29.29
N ASP A 169 -16.61 2.86 28.81
CA ASP A 169 -16.13 1.52 28.46
C ASP A 169 -15.48 1.43 27.07
N LEU A 170 -15.49 2.49 26.24
CA LEU A 170 -14.85 2.43 24.93
C LEU A 170 -13.32 2.34 25.06
N ALA A 171 -12.72 1.40 24.33
CA ALA A 171 -11.29 1.17 24.45
C ALA A 171 -10.44 2.39 24.04
N PHE A 172 -10.86 3.18 23.05
CA PHE A 172 -10.16 4.43 22.69
C PHE A 172 -10.27 5.56 23.75
N ASN A 173 -11.16 5.44 24.73
CA ASN A 173 -11.18 6.32 25.90
C ASN A 173 -10.10 6.01 26.93
N LYS A 174 -9.57 4.79 26.92
CA LYS A 174 -8.48 4.38 27.80
C LYS A 174 -7.20 5.13 27.40
N ALA A 175 -6.59 5.85 28.35
CA ALA A 175 -5.45 6.74 28.09
C ALA A 175 -4.27 6.06 27.35
N ASN A 176 -4.00 4.78 27.65
CA ASN A 176 -2.96 4.01 26.96
C ASN A 176 -3.29 3.82 25.46
N ILE A 177 -4.52 3.39 25.16
CA ILE A 177 -4.98 3.15 23.79
C ILE A 177 -5.04 4.47 23.02
N ARG A 178 -5.59 5.53 23.63
CA ARG A 178 -5.61 6.88 23.06
C ARG A 178 -4.22 7.36 22.65
N LYS A 179 -3.23 7.19 23.53
CA LYS A 179 -1.82 7.53 23.27
C LYS A 179 -1.23 6.70 22.13
N ASN A 180 -1.56 5.41 22.05
CA ASN A 180 -1.04 4.54 20.99
C ASN A 180 -1.55 4.91 19.60
N TRP A 181 -2.77 5.44 19.51
CA TRP A 181 -3.35 5.98 18.28
C TRP A 181 -2.99 7.45 18.02
N GLY A 182 -2.45 8.16 19.02
CA GLY A 182 -2.12 9.58 18.91
C GLY A 182 -3.35 10.48 18.85
N LEU A 183 -4.47 10.02 19.42
CA LEU A 183 -5.74 10.74 19.40
C LEU A 183 -5.66 11.99 20.29
N THR A 184 -6.03 13.12 19.70
CA THR A 184 -6.10 14.43 20.36
C THR A 184 -7.52 14.96 20.30
N TYR A 185 -7.98 15.61 21.38
CA TYR A 185 -9.30 16.22 21.39
C TYR A 185 -9.36 17.37 20.40
N PHE A 186 -10.41 17.35 19.58
CA PHE A 186 -10.75 18.38 18.65
C PHE A 186 -12.20 18.77 18.89
N ARG A 187 -12.45 20.07 19.05
CA ARG A 187 -13.80 20.61 19.14
C ARG A 187 -14.08 21.32 17.82
N ASP A 188 -15.10 20.88 17.12
CA ASP A 188 -15.48 21.51 15.86
C ASP A 188 -16.18 22.86 16.09
N GLN A 189 -16.52 23.55 15.00
CA GLN A 189 -17.21 24.85 15.05
C GLN A 189 -18.65 24.76 15.58
N PHE A 190 -19.19 23.54 15.70
CA PHE A 190 -20.55 23.24 16.18
C PHE A 190 -20.55 22.69 17.60
N ASP A 191 -19.42 22.81 18.30
CA ASP A 191 -19.20 22.34 19.68
C ASP A 191 -19.23 20.81 19.85
N ASN A 192 -19.19 20.05 18.75
CA ASN A 192 -19.07 18.60 18.80
C ASN A 192 -17.65 18.23 19.22
N GLU A 193 -17.56 17.34 20.20
CA GLU A 193 -16.29 16.79 20.67
C GLU A 193 -15.95 15.53 19.87
N ALA A 194 -14.81 15.57 19.19
CA ALA A 194 -14.25 14.43 18.49
C ALA A 194 -12.79 14.23 18.92
N MET A 195 -12.26 13.03 18.73
CA MET A 195 -10.83 12.78 18.87
C MET A 195 -10.23 12.49 17.50
N VAL A 196 -9.18 13.21 17.14
CA VAL A 196 -8.58 13.13 15.80
C VAL A 196 -7.09 12.80 15.90
N SER A 197 -6.62 12.01 14.95
CA SER A 197 -5.20 11.75 14.73
C SER A 197 -4.89 11.68 13.24
N SER A 198 -3.87 12.39 12.77
CA SER A 198 -3.36 12.28 11.40
C SER A 198 -2.26 11.23 11.24
N SER A 199 -1.79 10.63 12.33
CA SER A 199 -0.72 9.63 12.29
C SER A 199 -0.73 8.72 13.51
N ILE A 200 -0.50 7.43 13.29
CA ILE A 200 -0.40 6.44 14.36
C ILE A 200 1.03 6.46 14.92
N PRO A 201 1.26 6.93 16.16
CA PRO A 201 2.59 7.02 16.76
C PRO A 201 3.11 5.65 17.20
N SER A 202 2.22 4.73 17.61
CA SER A 202 2.62 3.42 18.09
C SER A 202 3.19 2.58 16.93
N PRO A 203 4.47 2.18 16.99
CA PRO A 203 5.06 1.33 15.96
C PRO A 203 4.43 -0.06 15.95
N THR A 204 3.97 -0.54 17.10
CA THR A 204 3.32 -1.84 17.26
C THR A 204 2.00 -1.89 16.50
N ILE A 205 1.08 -0.95 16.78
CA ILE A 205 -0.21 -0.86 16.09
C ILE A 205 0.00 -0.67 14.59
N LYS A 206 0.90 0.25 14.23
CA LYS A 206 1.23 0.54 12.83
C LYS A 206 1.76 -0.68 12.09
N SER A 207 2.65 -1.46 12.71
CA SER A 207 3.22 -2.68 12.12
C SER A 207 2.20 -3.81 12.02
N GLN A 208 1.38 -4.01 13.06
CA GLN A 208 0.31 -5.00 13.06
C GLN A 208 -0.70 -4.74 11.94
N LEU A 209 -1.22 -3.50 11.85
CA LEU A 209 -2.09 -3.07 10.76
C LEU A 209 -1.42 -3.29 9.41
N ARG A 210 -0.23 -2.74 9.21
CA ARG A 210 0.46 -2.82 7.91
C ARG A 210 0.67 -4.26 7.48
N THR A 211 1.13 -5.13 8.37
CA THR A 211 1.41 -6.53 8.05
C THR A 211 0.11 -7.28 7.73
N ALA A 212 -0.93 -7.12 8.56
CA ALA A 212 -2.20 -7.79 8.35
C ALA A 212 -2.89 -7.33 7.06
N VAL A 213 -2.88 -6.03 6.78
CA VAL A 213 -3.43 -5.45 5.55
C VAL A 213 -2.63 -5.93 4.34
N LEU A 214 -1.30 -5.98 4.40
CA LEU A 214 -0.48 -6.50 3.31
C LEU A 214 -0.78 -7.97 3.00
N LEU A 215 -1.03 -8.80 4.01
CA LEU A 215 -1.43 -10.20 3.81
C LEU A 215 -2.77 -10.31 3.07
N ILE A 216 -3.77 -9.53 3.46
CA ILE A 216 -5.07 -9.48 2.77
C ILE A 216 -4.91 -8.88 1.37
N TYR A 217 -4.06 -7.86 1.22
CA TYR A 217 -3.80 -7.24 -0.06
C TYR A 217 -3.18 -8.24 -1.04
N LEU A 218 -2.18 -9.02 -0.59
CA LEU A 218 -1.62 -10.13 -1.39
C LEU A 218 -2.69 -11.16 -1.77
N LYS A 219 -3.61 -11.51 -0.86
CA LYS A 219 -4.72 -12.40 -1.19
C LYS A 219 -5.64 -11.80 -2.28
N ILE A 220 -5.87 -10.48 -2.25
CA ILE A 220 -6.62 -9.78 -3.29
C ILE A 220 -5.85 -9.77 -4.63
N VAL A 221 -4.52 -9.63 -4.61
CA VAL A 221 -3.68 -9.73 -5.82
C VAL A 221 -3.94 -11.04 -6.56
N PHE A 222 -3.98 -12.17 -5.84
CA PHE A 222 -4.24 -13.47 -6.47
C PHE A 222 -5.71 -13.71 -6.82
N GLY A 223 -6.64 -12.92 -6.27
CA GLY A 223 -8.08 -13.05 -6.51
C GLY A 223 -8.66 -12.12 -7.56
N SER A 224 -7.95 -11.05 -7.94
CA SER A 224 -8.42 -10.04 -8.90
C SER A 224 -7.42 -9.87 -10.05
N LYS A 225 -7.89 -10.08 -11.28
CA LYS A 225 -7.09 -9.90 -12.49
C LYS A 225 -6.48 -8.51 -12.58
N GLU A 226 -7.25 -7.47 -12.26
CA GLU A 226 -6.80 -6.08 -12.34
C GLU A 226 -5.64 -5.79 -11.37
N VAL A 227 -5.74 -6.29 -10.13
CA VAL A 227 -4.70 -6.12 -9.12
C VAL A 227 -3.47 -6.96 -9.43
N PHE A 228 -3.69 -8.16 -9.95
CA PHE A 228 -2.63 -9.04 -10.43
C PHE A 228 -1.82 -8.36 -11.54
N ASP A 229 -2.48 -7.85 -12.57
CA ASP A 229 -1.83 -7.16 -13.70
C ASP A 229 -1.12 -5.88 -13.23
N LEU A 230 -1.66 -5.20 -12.21
CA LEU A 230 -1.07 -4.02 -11.60
C LEU A 230 0.24 -4.31 -10.86
N LEU A 231 0.26 -5.30 -9.95
CA LEU A 231 1.37 -5.51 -9.01
C LEU A 231 2.39 -6.56 -9.45
N THR A 232 2.00 -7.55 -10.25
CA THR A 232 2.89 -8.63 -10.68
C THR A 232 4.16 -8.13 -11.38
N PRO A 233 4.10 -7.17 -12.32
CA PRO A 233 5.31 -6.66 -12.97
C PRO A 233 6.29 -6.00 -11.98
N VAL A 234 5.77 -5.31 -10.95
CA VAL A 234 6.59 -4.68 -9.91
C VAL A 234 7.26 -5.75 -9.05
N LEU A 235 6.50 -6.75 -8.59
CA LEU A 235 7.01 -7.84 -7.76
C LEU A 235 8.08 -8.65 -8.50
N LEU A 236 7.85 -8.98 -9.76
CA LEU A 236 8.78 -9.75 -10.59
C LEU A 236 10.11 -9.02 -10.80
N ASN A 237 10.07 -7.74 -11.18
CA ASN A 237 11.30 -6.96 -11.36
C ASN A 237 12.04 -6.75 -10.02
N THR A 238 11.30 -6.54 -8.92
CA THR A 238 11.91 -6.39 -7.58
C THR A 238 12.58 -7.68 -7.13
N PHE A 239 11.91 -8.83 -7.32
CA PHE A 239 12.47 -10.14 -7.00
C PHE A 239 13.72 -10.45 -7.82
N LEU A 240 13.67 -10.19 -9.13
CA LEU A 240 14.81 -10.41 -10.01
C LEU A 240 16.01 -9.51 -9.62
N PHE A 241 15.75 -8.25 -9.25
CA PHE A 241 16.79 -7.34 -8.76
C PHE A 241 17.46 -7.87 -7.49
N LEU A 242 16.66 -8.29 -6.50
CA LEU A 242 17.17 -8.87 -5.26
C LEU A 242 17.96 -10.16 -5.51
N TYR A 243 17.47 -11.02 -6.39
CA TYR A 243 18.17 -12.22 -6.80
C TYR A 243 19.54 -11.89 -7.40
N CYS A 244 19.62 -10.94 -8.33
CA CYS A 244 20.89 -10.54 -8.93
C CYS A 244 21.87 -9.92 -7.91
N ILE A 245 21.38 -9.14 -6.95
CA ILE A 245 22.22 -8.63 -5.84
C ILE A 245 22.78 -9.79 -5.01
N ILE A 246 21.93 -10.74 -4.63
CA ILE A 246 22.35 -11.89 -3.81
C ILE A 246 23.40 -12.72 -4.55
N VAL A 247 23.17 -13.02 -5.83
CA VAL A 247 24.14 -13.75 -6.67
C VAL A 247 25.46 -12.98 -6.75
N PHE A 248 25.42 -11.68 -7.03
CA PHE A 248 26.63 -10.85 -7.10
C PHE A 248 27.40 -10.84 -5.78
N LEU A 249 26.72 -10.74 -4.63
CA LEU A 249 27.34 -10.77 -3.30
C LEU A 249 27.97 -12.12 -2.97
N ILE A 250 27.41 -13.24 -3.46
CA ILE A 250 27.95 -14.59 -3.23
C ILE A 250 29.15 -14.88 -4.14
N SER A 251 29.23 -14.23 -5.31
CA SER A 251 30.32 -14.40 -6.28
C SER A 251 31.57 -13.56 -5.99
N LEU A 252 31.55 -12.73 -4.94
CA LEU A 252 32.62 -11.80 -4.53
C LEU A 252 33.39 -12.33 -3.33
#